data_AF-A0A8C2VWP9-F1
#
_entry.id   AF-A0A8C2VWP9-F1
#
_cell.length_a   1.000
_cell.length_b   1.000
_cell.length_c   1.000
_cell.angle_alpha   90.00
_cell.angle_beta   90.00
_cell.angle_gamma   90.00
#
_symmetry.space_group_name_H-M   'P 1'
#
loop_
_entity.id
_entity.type
_entity.pdbx_description
1 polymer ?
#
loop_
_entity_poly.entity_id
_entity_poly.type
_entity_poly.pdbx_seq_one_letter_code
_entity_poly.pdbx_strand_id
1 'polypeptide(L)' 'RLQADDFLQDYTLLINILHSEDLGKDVEFEVVGDAPDKVGPKQAEDASKSITNGSDDGAQPSTSTEMMK' A
#
# COMPACT_ATOMS: atom_id res chain seq x y z
N ARG A 1 -18.23 -2.23 -13.90
CA ARG A 1 -17.83 -2.63 -12.52
C ARG A 1 -16.48 -3.31 -12.63
N LEU A 2 -15.58 -3.08 -11.68
CA LEU A 2 -14.25 -3.68 -11.63
C LEU A 2 -14.12 -4.48 -10.33
N GLN A 3 -13.35 -5.56 -10.36
CA GLN A 3 -12.98 -6.33 -9.17
C GLN A 3 -11.47 -6.16 -8.97
N ALA A 4 -11.08 -5.82 -7.74
CA ALA A 4 -9.70 -5.73 -7.32
C ALA A 4 -9.48 -6.74 -6.20
N ASP A 5 -8.55 -7.66 -6.41
CA ASP A 5 -8.20 -8.72 -5.47
C ASP A 5 -6.80 -8.46 -4.92
N ASP A 6 -6.67 -8.41 -3.58
CA ASP A 6 -5.40 -8.47 -2.87
C ASP A 6 -5.30 -9.82 -2.16
N PHE A 7 -4.55 -10.74 -2.76
CA PHE A 7 -4.38 -12.09 -2.25
C PHE A 7 -3.55 -12.16 -0.97
N LEU A 8 -2.66 -11.20 -0.71
CA LEU A 8 -1.86 -11.20 0.52
C LEU A 8 -2.71 -10.77 1.72
N GLN A 9 -3.67 -9.87 1.48
CA GLN A 9 -4.62 -9.40 2.50
C GLN A 9 -5.89 -10.25 2.60
N ASP A 10 -6.05 -11.28 1.75
CA ASP A 10 -7.28 -12.07 1.60
C ASP A 10 -8.53 -11.18 1.46
N TYR A 11 -8.42 -10.18 0.58
CA TYR A 11 -9.44 -9.14 0.43
C TYR A 11 -9.80 -8.87 -1.03
N THR A 12 -11.10 -8.90 -1.31
CA THR A 12 -11.67 -8.57 -2.63
C THR A 12 -12.55 -7.33 -2.53
N LEU A 13 -12.27 -6.33 -3.37
CA LEU A 13 -13.06 -5.11 -3.49
C LEU A 13 -13.77 -5.04 -4.85
N LEU A 14 -15.10 -4.86 -4.82
CA LEU A 14 -15.89 -4.54 -6.01
C LEU A 14 -16.04 -3.02 -6.17
N ILE A 15 -15.42 -2.47 -7.21
CA ILE A 15 -15.42 -1.04 -7.51
C ILE A 15 -16.50 -0.72 -8.55
N ASN A 16 -17.43 0.17 -8.18
CA ASN A 16 -18.39 0.76 -9.11
C ASN A 16 -17.77 2.03 -9.72
N ILE A 17 -17.95 2.21 -11.02
CA ILE A 17 -17.46 3.40 -11.74
C ILE A 17 -18.66 4.24 -12.12
N LEU A 18 -18.67 5.49 -11.68
CA LEU A 18 -19.61 6.51 -12.10
C LEU A 18 -18.82 7.54 -12.90
N HIS A 19 -19.17 7.74 -14.17
CA HIS A 19 -18.56 8.77 -14.98
C HIS A 19 -19.17 10.14 -14.61
N SER A 20 -18.32 11.11 -14.35
CA SER A 20 -18.69 12.51 -14.08
C SER A 20 -17.65 13.43 -14.71
N GLU A 21 -18.11 14.50 -15.34
CA GLU A 21 -17.26 15.61 -15.81
C GLU A 21 -17.24 16.78 -14.82
N ASP A 22 -18.10 16.74 -13.79
CA ASP A 22 -18.24 17.79 -12.78
C ASP A 22 -17.30 17.52 -11.59
N LEU A 23 -16.01 17.36 -11.89
CA LEU A 23 -14.94 17.28 -10.90
C LEU A 23 -14.08 18.54 -10.96
N GLY A 24 -13.45 18.88 -9.84
CA GLY A 24 -12.45 19.94 -9.81
C GLY A 24 -11.31 19.64 -10.79
N LYS A 25 -10.67 20.69 -11.32
CA LYS A 25 -9.66 20.59 -12.39
C LYS A 25 -8.47 19.68 -12.06
N ASP A 26 -8.20 19.52 -10.77
CA ASP A 26 -7.10 18.73 -10.21
C ASP A 26 -7.62 17.49 -9.44
N VAL A 27 -8.89 17.12 -9.65
CA VAL A 27 -9.54 15.96 -9.01
C VAL A 27 -9.84 14.93 -10.07
N GLU A 28 -9.20 13.76 -9.97
CA GLU A 28 -9.38 12.67 -10.94
C GLU A 28 -10.55 11.75 -10.59
N PHE A 29 -10.81 11.55 -9.29
CA PHE A 29 -11.90 10.72 -8.80
C PHE A 29 -12.27 11.10 -7.36
N GLU A 30 -13.46 10.65 -6.95
CA GLU A 30 -13.93 10.71 -5.57
C GLU A 30 -14.46 9.34 -5.15
N VAL A 31 -14.37 9.02 -3.85
CA VAL A 31 -14.94 7.79 -3.29
C VAL A 31 -16.29 8.12 -2.70
N VAL A 32 -17.34 7.51 -3.23
CA VAL A 32 -18.71 7.69 -2.75
C VAL A 32 -18.97 6.77 -1.56
N GLY A 33 -19.46 7.35 -0.46
CA GLY A 33 -19.86 6.63 0.75
C GLY A 33 -19.52 7.43 2.00
N ASP A 34 -19.99 6.94 3.15
CA ASP A 34 -19.62 7.55 4.41
C ASP A 34 -18.15 7.26 4.70
N ALA A 35 -17.37 8.32 4.94
CA ALA A 35 -16.05 8.15 5.51
C ALA A 35 -16.23 7.48 6.87
N PRO A 36 -15.52 6.39 7.17
CA PRO A 36 -15.58 5.84 8.51
C PRO A 36 -15.19 6.94 9.50
N ASP A 37 -15.99 7.12 10.55
CA ASP A 37 -15.62 7.97 11.68
C ASP A 37 -14.18 7.60 12.04
N LYS A 38 -13.30 8.61 12.13
CA LYS A 38 -11.90 8.40 12.51
C LYS A 38 -11.90 7.58 13.80
N VAL A 39 -11.66 6.28 13.70
CA VAL A 39 -11.35 5.44 14.84
C VAL A 39 -10.03 6.02 15.32
N GLY A 40 -10.07 6.86 16.36
CA GLY A 40 -8.87 7.40 16.99
C GLY A 40 -7.90 6.26 17.24
N PRO A 41 -6.57 6.53 17.28
CA PRO A 41 -5.60 5.46 17.45
C PRO A 41 -6.00 4.62 18.66
N LYS A 42 -6.46 3.39 18.42
CA LYS A 42 -6.53 2.38 19.47
C LYS A 42 -5.07 2.07 19.80
N GLN A 43 -4.51 2.84 20.73
CA GLN A 43 -3.42 2.38 21.56
C GLN A 43 -3.98 1.17 22.31
N ALA A 44 -3.78 -0.01 21.76
CA ALA A 44 -3.63 -1.20 22.56
C ALA A 44 -2.12 -1.37 22.71
N GLU A 45 -1.63 -1.03 23.90
CA GLU A 45 -0.33 -1.47 24.37
C GLU A 45 -0.29 -3.00 24.29
N ASP A 46 0.45 -3.53 23.32
CA ASP A 46 1.23 -4.75 23.54
C ASP A 46 2.68 -4.37 23.33
N ALA A 47 3.27 -3.91 24.42
CA ALA A 47 4.71 -3.79 24.55
C ALA A 47 5.37 -5.15 24.31
N SER A 48 6.60 -5.10 23.81
CA SER A 48 7.63 -6.15 23.84
C SER A 48 7.72 -7.14 22.68
N LYS A 49 7.94 -6.65 21.46
CA LYS A 49 8.93 -7.27 20.57
C LYS A 49 9.82 -6.20 19.96
N SER A 50 10.95 -5.94 20.62
CA SER A 50 12.06 -5.19 20.03
C SER A 50 12.55 -5.94 18.79
N ILE A 51 12.11 -5.53 17.60
CA ILE A 51 12.75 -5.94 16.34
C ILE A 51 13.93 -4.99 16.15
N THR A 52 15.11 -5.42 16.56
CA THR A 52 16.36 -4.74 16.21
C THR A 52 16.56 -4.88 14.70
N ASN A 53 16.58 -3.76 13.98
CA ASN A 53 16.99 -3.71 12.59
C ASN A 53 18.48 -4.06 12.50
N GLY A 54 18.79 -5.36 12.41
CA GLY A 54 20.11 -5.86 12.09
C GLY A 54 20.40 -5.53 10.64
N SER A 55 21.05 -4.39 10.41
CA SER A 55 21.70 -4.07 9.14
C SER A 55 22.90 -5.00 8.97
N ASP A 56 22.67 -6.26 8.62
CA ASP A 56 23.68 -7.11 8.02
C ASP A 56 23.38 -7.21 6.53
N ASP A 57 23.77 -6.14 5.83
CA ASP A 57 23.67 -6.02 4.37
C ASP A 57 24.75 -6.91 3.75
N GLY A 58 24.56 -8.23 3.90
CA GLY A 58 25.35 -9.29 3.28
C GLY A 58 25.00 -9.52 1.81
N ALA A 59 24.26 -8.60 1.20
CA ALA A 59 24.07 -8.58 -0.25
C ALA A 59 25.38 -8.11 -0.89
N GLN A 60 26.27 -9.06 -1.18
CA GLN A 60 27.43 -8.83 -2.02
C GLN A 60 26.92 -8.38 -3.40
N PRO A 61 27.22 -7.15 -3.87
CA PRO A 61 26.89 -6.79 -5.24
C PRO A 61 27.74 -7.68 -6.14
N SER A 62 27.11 -8.59 -6.88
CA SER A 62 27.79 -9.36 -7.92
C SER A 62 28.22 -8.38 -9.01
N THR A 63 29.46 -7.89 -8.90
CA THR A 63 30.19 -7.34 -10.03
C THR A 63 30.43 -8.50 -11.00
N SER A 64 29.54 -8.67 -11.98
CA SER A 64 29.97 -9.23 -13.25
C SER A 64 30.97 -8.24 -13.82
N THR A 65 32.23 -8.45 -13.49
CA THR A 65 33.36 -7.86 -14.19
C THR A 65 33.14 -8.13 -15.66
N GLU A 66 32.80 -7.11 -16.44
CA GLU A 66 33.12 -7.12 -17.86
C GLU A 66 34.64 -7.24 -17.96
N MET A 67 35.12 -8.49 -18.00
CA MET A 67 36.48 -8.79 -18.37
C MET A 67 36.56 -8.61 -19.88
N MET A 68 37.08 -7.44 -20.23
CA MET A 68 37.74 -7.06 -21.46
C MET A 68 38.42 -8.26 -22.16
N LYS A 69 37.97 -8.56 -23.38
CA LYS A 69 38.87 -8.78 -24.51
C LYS A 69 38.20 -8.46 -25.84
#